data_AF-A0A2M8K6W3-F1
#
_entry.id   AF-A0A2M8K6W3-F1
#
_cell.length_a   1.000
_cell.length_b   1.000
_cell.length_c   1.000
_cell.angle_alpha   90.00
_cell.angle_beta   90.00
_cell.angle_gamma   90.00
#
_symmetry.space_group_name_H-M   'P 1'
#
loop_
_entity.id
_entity.type
_entity.pdbx_description
1 polymer ?
#
loop_
_entity_poly.entity_id
_entity_poly.type
_entity_poly.pdbx_seq_one_letter_code
_entity_poly.pdbx_strand_id
1 'polypeptide(L)'
;MNLIQQRRLARLAKQNAKNEAAKPANKDSKGNKPVVSKLRQYMQKAKADAVPVVDQKEPLKTDAPEDKKDEQSEKLDDLENQVDGVEGSVDELKTDVESQGEKTDALAGTVDELSSDLDSVKDDVSELDGRLDWVENDIEKIKEKLQDDSEFIGNPELETHKAILAASIDEMLNVEDIEDRKAYKAEAIIKLEAFVNGYVQSAAKYPNIVAVWFMIWLFDLGDIARAVPLALHLAKQKIHNMPTRFSSSIETFICDQMYDWAKAKLEANKSAGPYLDDLIKTIESEKWKLSDIVHGKMYAMHGKHLEVLGEEEAALSAFEKAMSLNSAAGVKKKMEKLQASLAKKVKES
;
A
#
# COMPACT_ATOMS: atom_id res chain seq x y z
N MET A 1 1.46 -8.92 34.77
CA MET A 1 2.70 -8.13 34.54
C MET A 1 3.81 -9.09 34.09
N ASN A 2 4.40 -8.89 32.91
CA ASN A 2 5.45 -9.78 32.38
C ASN A 2 6.73 -9.69 33.24
N LEU A 3 7.51 -10.77 33.32
CA LEU A 3 8.79 -10.88 34.05
C LEU A 3 9.76 -9.73 33.74
N ILE A 4 9.70 -9.19 32.52
CA ILE A 4 10.48 -8.02 32.10
C ILE A 4 10.05 -6.74 32.84
N GLN A 5 8.74 -6.53 33.02
CA GLN A 5 8.23 -5.35 33.74
C GLN A 5 8.49 -5.43 35.25
N GLN A 6 8.42 -6.62 35.84
CA GLN A 6 8.79 -6.82 37.25
C GLN A 6 10.27 -6.52 37.50
N ARG A 7 11.16 -6.94 36.59
CA ARG A 7 12.59 -6.62 36.66
C ARG A 7 12.87 -5.13 36.46
N ARG A 8 12.07 -4.44 35.63
CA ARG A 8 12.18 -2.99 35.40
C ARG A 8 11.77 -2.18 36.63
N LEU A 9 10.68 -2.55 37.29
CA LEU A 9 10.23 -1.93 38.55
C LEU A 9 11.21 -2.17 39.70
N ALA A 10 11.77 -3.37 39.82
CA ALA A 10 12.77 -3.68 40.85
C ALA A 10 14.08 -2.89 40.64
N ARG A 11 14.48 -2.62 39.39
CA ARG A 11 15.61 -1.74 39.07
C ARG A 11 15.30 -0.27 39.38
N LEU A 12 14.13 0.22 38.99
CA LEU A 12 13.68 1.59 39.29
C LEU A 12 13.62 1.86 40.81
N ALA A 13 13.11 0.90 41.59
CA ALA A 13 13.08 1.01 43.05
C ALA A 13 14.50 1.06 43.67
N LYS A 14 15.45 0.26 43.15
CA LYS A 14 16.86 0.31 43.58
C LYS A 14 17.56 1.61 43.18
N GLN A 15 17.17 2.20 42.05
CA GLN A 15 17.78 3.42 41.53
C GLN A 15 17.22 4.66 42.25
N ASN A 16 15.92 4.69 42.55
CA ASN A 16 15.31 5.74 43.37
C ASN A 16 15.82 5.73 44.81
N ALA A 17 16.03 4.56 45.41
CA ALA A 17 16.66 4.45 46.74
C ALA A 17 18.12 4.91 46.74
N LYS A 18 18.83 4.81 45.61
CA LYS A 18 20.19 5.36 45.43
C LYS A 18 20.19 6.89 45.26
N ASN A 19 19.16 7.44 44.61
CA ASN A 19 19.02 8.87 44.38
C ASN A 19 18.50 9.63 45.62
N GLU A 20 17.63 9.04 46.44
CA GLU A 20 17.23 9.64 47.73
C GLU A 20 18.38 9.68 48.74
N ALA A 21 19.37 8.79 48.63
CA ALA A 21 20.58 8.80 49.44
C ALA A 21 21.64 9.83 48.97
N ALA A 22 21.44 10.47 47.81
CA ALA A 22 22.40 11.37 47.17
C ALA A 22 21.88 12.82 47.07
N LYS A 23 21.15 13.29 48.08
CA LYS A 23 20.74 14.70 48.19
C LYS A 23 21.88 15.49 48.88
N PRO A 24 22.60 16.41 48.22
CA PRO A 24 23.52 17.28 48.93
C PRO A 24 22.71 18.36 49.65
N ALA A 25 22.79 18.36 50.98
CA ALA A 25 22.52 19.56 51.74
C ALA A 25 23.61 20.57 51.41
N ASN A 26 23.23 21.65 50.75
CA ASN A 26 24.03 22.86 50.55
C ASN A 26 24.75 23.25 51.85
N LYS A 27 26.08 23.19 51.86
CA LYS A 27 26.94 23.84 52.84
C LYS A 27 28.22 24.30 52.16
N ASP A 28 28.25 25.59 51.88
CA ASP A 28 29.40 26.50 51.93
C ASP A 28 30.78 25.84 51.88
N SER A 29 31.38 25.91 50.71
CA SER A 29 32.82 25.76 50.48
C SER A 29 33.58 26.88 51.21
N LYS A 30 34.03 26.63 52.44
CA LYS A 30 35.10 27.40 53.08
C LYS A 30 36.30 26.50 53.32
N GLY A 31 37.43 26.96 52.76
CA GLY A 31 38.64 26.20 52.50
C GLY A 31 39.14 25.33 53.64
N ASN A 32 39.57 24.13 53.27
CA ASN A 32 40.35 23.23 54.12
C ASN A 32 41.88 23.46 53.98
N LYS A 33 42.30 24.60 53.41
CA LYS A 33 43.69 25.08 53.47
C LYS A 33 44.23 25.44 54.87
N PRO A 34 43.44 25.66 55.96
CA PRO A 34 44.03 26.13 57.21
C PRO A 34 44.60 25.01 58.10
N VAL A 35 44.27 23.73 57.90
CA VAL A 35 44.69 22.67 58.85
C VAL A 35 46.14 22.25 58.60
N VAL A 36 46.51 21.96 57.35
CA VAL A 36 47.89 21.59 56.96
C VAL A 36 48.82 22.80 57.12
N SER A 37 48.37 24.00 56.73
CA SER A 37 49.16 25.21 56.90
C SER A 37 49.41 25.55 58.37
N LYS A 38 48.42 25.33 59.25
CA LYS A 38 48.60 25.48 60.70
C LYS A 38 49.54 24.43 61.27
N LEU A 39 49.42 23.17 60.86
CA LEU A 39 50.36 22.11 61.28
C LEU A 39 51.79 22.44 60.87
N ARG A 40 52.01 22.88 59.62
CA ARG A 40 53.33 23.33 59.12
C ARG A 40 53.87 24.50 59.94
N GLN A 41 53.04 25.49 60.27
CA GLN A 41 53.42 26.59 61.16
C GLN A 41 53.79 26.12 62.58
N TYR A 42 53.05 25.16 63.15
CA TYR A 42 53.37 24.59 64.47
C TYR A 42 54.68 23.80 64.45
N MET A 43 54.94 23.02 63.40
CA MET A 43 56.20 22.27 63.25
C MET A 43 57.41 23.19 63.02
N GLN A 44 57.27 24.23 62.18
CA GLN A 44 58.33 25.23 61.98
C GLN A 44 58.67 25.99 63.27
N LYS A 45 57.66 26.31 64.08
CA LYS A 45 57.86 26.93 65.40
C LYS A 45 58.62 26.00 66.35
N ALA A 46 58.25 24.71 66.40
CA ALA A 46 58.96 23.71 67.19
C ALA A 46 60.41 23.47 66.73
N LYS A 47 60.68 23.56 65.42
CA LYS A 47 62.04 23.47 64.83
C LYS A 47 62.88 24.72 65.12
N ALA A 48 62.27 25.91 65.09
CA ALA A 48 62.91 27.18 65.43
C ALA A 48 63.30 27.27 66.92
N ASP A 49 62.49 26.69 67.81
CA ASP A 49 62.80 26.56 69.24
C ASP A 49 63.97 25.57 69.51
N ALA A 50 64.44 24.82 68.49
CA ALA A 50 65.48 23.80 68.61
C ALA A 50 66.91 24.18 68.12
N VAL A 51 67.13 25.35 67.48
CA VAL A 51 68.45 25.80 66.92
C VAL A 51 68.95 27.11 67.58
N PRO A 52 70.26 27.31 67.90
CA PRO A 52 70.68 28.16 69.03
C PRO A 52 71.26 29.54 68.65
N VAL A 53 70.90 30.60 69.40
CA VAL A 53 71.63 31.88 69.55
C VAL A 53 71.37 32.37 70.99
N VAL A 54 72.21 32.08 71.99
CA VAL A 54 73.46 32.76 72.40
C VAL A 54 73.25 34.25 72.72
N ASP A 55 73.04 34.60 74.00
CA ASP A 55 74.02 35.37 74.80
C ASP A 55 73.61 35.44 76.29
N GLN A 56 74.62 35.55 77.17
CA GLN A 56 74.61 35.71 78.62
C GLN A 56 74.64 34.45 79.52
N LYS A 57 75.74 34.39 80.28
CA LYS A 57 76.25 33.34 81.16
C LYS A 57 75.55 33.30 82.53
N GLU A 58 75.25 32.11 83.02
CA GLU A 58 75.63 31.61 84.37
C GLU A 58 75.47 30.06 84.43
N PRO A 59 76.25 29.33 85.25
CA PRO A 59 76.64 27.95 84.94
C PRO A 59 75.78 26.90 85.64
N LEU A 60 75.18 25.99 84.88
CA LEU A 60 74.86 24.64 85.33
C LEU A 60 75.11 23.66 84.19
N LYS A 61 75.67 22.52 84.60
CA LYS A 61 76.26 21.50 83.75
C LYS A 61 75.34 21.12 82.60
N THR A 62 75.97 21.15 81.44
CA THR A 62 75.56 20.60 80.17
C THR A 62 75.18 19.13 80.32
N ASP A 63 74.54 18.63 79.26
CA ASP A 63 74.21 17.22 79.02
C ASP A 63 72.77 16.86 79.40
N ALA A 64 71.80 17.74 79.05
CA ALA A 64 70.56 17.18 78.50
C ALA A 64 70.99 16.41 77.24
N PRO A 65 70.70 15.11 77.11
CA PRO A 65 71.37 14.26 76.13
C PRO A 65 71.03 14.82 74.75
N GLU A 66 72.03 15.29 74.01
CA GLU A 66 71.90 15.60 72.59
C GLU A 66 71.16 14.44 71.88
N ASP A 67 71.43 13.18 72.28
CA ASP A 67 70.72 11.97 71.83
C ASP A 67 69.18 12.03 71.87
N LYS A 68 68.56 12.58 72.93
CA LYS A 68 67.08 12.66 73.01
C LYS A 68 66.53 13.77 72.14
N LYS A 69 67.31 14.83 71.95
CA LYS A 69 66.96 15.96 71.09
C LYS A 69 67.12 15.55 69.62
N ASP A 70 68.13 14.75 69.32
CA ASP A 70 68.38 14.16 68.00
C ASP A 70 67.30 13.13 67.65
N GLU A 71 66.89 12.26 68.58
CA GLU A 71 65.77 11.31 68.38
C GLU A 71 64.42 12.03 68.16
N GLN A 72 64.21 13.17 68.81
CA GLN A 72 63.03 14.01 68.56
C GLN A 72 63.11 14.72 67.21
N SER A 73 64.31 15.11 66.76
CA SER A 73 64.55 15.68 65.43
C SER A 73 64.24 14.66 64.32
N GLU A 74 64.71 13.42 64.45
CA GLU A 74 64.44 12.36 63.47
C GLU A 74 62.94 12.06 63.33
N LYS A 75 62.21 11.95 64.45
CA LYS A 75 60.75 11.73 64.42
C LYS A 75 59.99 12.93 63.83
N LEU A 76 60.50 14.14 63.99
CA LEU A 76 59.95 15.35 63.38
C LEU A 76 60.16 15.34 61.86
N ASP A 77 61.33 14.92 61.39
CA ASP A 77 61.63 14.80 59.96
C ASP A 77 60.77 13.70 59.31
N ASP A 78 60.54 12.57 59.99
CA ASP A 78 59.62 11.52 59.53
C ASP A 78 58.17 12.00 59.41
N LEU A 79 57.69 12.77 60.41
CA LEU A 79 56.36 13.38 60.38
C LEU A 79 56.24 14.44 59.28
N GLU A 80 57.28 15.22 59.02
CA GLU A 80 57.33 16.20 57.93
C GLU A 80 57.19 15.51 56.57
N ASN A 81 57.94 14.42 56.35
CA ASN A 81 57.82 13.59 55.14
C ASN A 81 56.41 12.99 54.97
N GLN A 82 55.78 12.52 56.06
CA GLN A 82 54.41 12.02 56.01
C GLN A 82 53.40 13.14 55.70
N VAL A 83 53.58 14.33 56.27
CA VAL A 83 52.73 15.49 55.99
C VAL A 83 52.85 15.92 54.53
N ASP A 84 54.05 15.94 53.97
CA ASP A 84 54.27 16.24 52.55
C ASP A 84 53.62 15.18 51.64
N GLY A 85 53.69 13.89 52.00
CA GLY A 85 53.00 12.82 51.28
C GLY A 85 51.47 12.95 51.33
N VAL A 86 50.93 13.37 52.47
CA VAL A 86 49.50 13.65 52.63
C VAL A 86 49.09 14.89 51.84
N GLU A 87 49.90 15.97 51.82
CA GLU A 87 49.65 17.18 51.04
C GLU A 87 49.59 16.84 49.53
N GLY A 88 50.54 16.05 49.03
CA GLY A 88 50.52 15.57 47.64
C GLY A 88 49.28 14.74 47.30
N SER A 89 48.87 13.83 48.19
CA SER A 89 47.63 13.05 48.01
C SER A 89 46.37 13.93 48.00
N VAL A 90 46.35 14.99 48.82
CA VAL A 90 45.24 15.95 48.89
C VAL A 90 45.16 16.79 47.62
N ASP A 91 46.29 17.19 47.04
CA ASP A 91 46.32 17.94 45.79
C ASP A 91 45.87 17.08 44.60
N GLU A 92 46.24 15.80 44.57
CA GLU A 92 45.75 14.84 43.58
C GLU A 92 44.24 14.63 43.70
N LEU A 93 43.74 14.37 44.92
CA LEU A 93 42.30 14.25 45.18
C LEU A 93 41.53 15.51 44.82
N LYS A 94 42.11 16.70 45.04
CA LYS A 94 41.48 17.97 44.67
C LYS A 94 41.34 18.07 43.15
N THR A 95 42.36 17.66 42.41
CA THR A 95 42.35 17.62 40.94
C THR A 95 41.29 16.63 40.42
N ASP A 96 41.20 15.45 41.03
CA ASP A 96 40.19 14.45 40.67
C ASP A 96 38.76 14.93 40.95
N VAL A 97 38.53 15.59 42.09
CA VAL A 97 37.24 16.17 42.45
C VAL A 97 36.85 17.27 41.46
N GLU A 98 37.79 18.11 41.04
CA GLU A 98 37.55 19.12 40.01
C GLU A 98 37.17 18.47 38.67
N SER A 99 37.92 17.46 38.22
CA SER A 99 37.61 16.72 36.99
C SER A 99 36.28 15.97 37.05
N GLN A 100 35.93 15.40 38.20
CA GLN A 100 34.62 14.77 38.41
C GLN A 100 33.48 15.79 38.43
N GLY A 101 33.74 17.00 38.95
CA GLY A 101 32.81 18.14 38.86
C GLY A 101 32.45 18.44 37.41
N GLU A 102 33.46 18.63 36.54
CA GLU A 102 33.24 18.90 35.11
C GLU A 102 32.44 17.79 34.40
N LYS A 103 32.73 16.51 34.70
CA LYS A 103 31.96 15.39 34.15
C LYS A 103 30.52 15.36 34.65
N THR A 104 30.29 15.77 35.89
CA THR A 104 28.94 15.86 36.48
C THR A 104 28.15 16.97 35.83
N ASP A 105 28.78 18.11 35.56
CA ASP A 105 28.16 19.24 34.86
C ASP A 105 27.82 18.88 33.40
N ALA A 106 28.74 18.20 32.70
CA ALA A 106 28.48 17.68 31.36
C ALA A 106 27.31 16.68 31.34
N LEU A 107 27.27 15.77 32.32
CA LEU A 107 26.18 14.80 32.47
C LEU A 107 24.85 15.52 32.76
N ALA A 108 24.84 16.54 33.61
CA ALA A 108 23.66 17.35 33.86
C ALA A 108 23.11 17.97 32.56
N GLY A 109 23.98 18.54 31.73
CA GLY A 109 23.59 19.07 30.42
C GLY A 109 22.96 18.01 29.50
N THR A 110 23.55 16.82 29.43
CA THR A 110 22.95 15.72 28.63
C THR A 110 21.60 15.25 29.18
N VAL A 111 21.37 15.33 30.49
CA VAL A 111 20.10 14.97 31.12
C VAL A 111 19.04 16.02 30.81
N ASP A 112 19.40 17.30 30.81
CA ASP A 112 18.49 18.38 30.43
C ASP A 112 18.06 18.25 28.96
N GLU A 113 19.01 17.94 28.06
CA GLU A 113 18.70 17.75 26.64
C GLU A 113 17.82 16.51 26.39
N LEU A 114 18.12 15.38 27.04
CA LEU A 114 17.25 14.20 26.99
C LEU A 114 15.86 14.46 27.57
N SER A 115 15.73 15.36 28.55
CA SER A 115 14.43 15.76 29.09
C SER A 115 13.64 16.57 28.06
N SER A 116 14.30 17.49 27.35
CA SER A 116 13.69 18.24 26.25
C SER A 116 13.24 17.33 25.10
N ASP A 117 14.07 16.36 24.71
CA ASP A 117 13.71 15.37 23.68
C ASP A 117 12.52 14.50 24.12
N LEU A 118 12.49 14.11 25.39
CA LEU A 118 11.39 13.33 25.95
C LEU A 118 10.06 14.11 25.92
N ASP A 119 10.09 15.40 26.18
CA ASP A 119 8.92 16.27 26.07
C ASP A 119 8.45 16.39 24.61
N SER A 120 9.37 16.59 23.65
CA SER A 120 9.02 16.60 22.22
C SER A 120 8.38 15.28 21.76
N VAL A 121 8.95 14.14 22.16
CA VAL A 121 8.39 12.82 21.82
C VAL A 121 7.01 12.62 22.48
N LYS A 122 6.81 13.14 23.69
CA LYS A 122 5.52 13.08 24.36
C LYS A 122 4.46 13.92 23.64
N ASP A 123 4.83 15.07 23.10
CA ASP A 123 3.96 15.90 22.27
C ASP A 123 3.62 15.18 20.96
N ASP A 124 4.61 14.62 20.25
CA ASP A 124 4.40 13.84 19.03
C ASP A 124 3.47 12.63 19.25
N VAL A 125 3.65 11.91 20.37
CA VAL A 125 2.77 10.79 20.74
C VAL A 125 1.35 11.27 21.00
N SER A 126 1.17 12.44 21.60
CA SER A 126 -0.15 13.04 21.84
C SER A 126 -0.83 13.45 20.53
N GLU A 127 -0.07 13.93 19.54
CA GLU A 127 -0.60 14.20 18.20
C GLU A 127 -1.01 12.91 17.48
N LEU A 128 -0.19 11.86 17.56
CA LEU A 128 -0.52 10.55 16.99
C LEU A 128 -1.77 9.94 17.62
N ASP A 129 -1.97 10.12 18.93
CA ASP A 129 -3.18 9.70 19.64
C ASP A 129 -4.43 10.39 19.06
N GLY A 130 -4.39 11.71 18.88
CA GLY A 130 -5.50 12.44 18.24
C GLY A 130 -5.74 12.06 16.78
N ARG A 131 -4.68 11.72 16.04
CA ARG A 131 -4.82 11.19 14.67
C ARG A 131 -5.41 9.78 14.67
N LEU A 132 -5.10 8.95 15.67
CA LEU A 132 -5.70 7.63 15.83
C LEU A 132 -7.19 7.77 16.12
N ASP A 133 -7.60 8.68 17.02
CA ASP A 133 -9.02 8.97 17.28
C ASP A 133 -9.77 9.36 16.00
N TRP A 134 -9.16 10.21 15.17
CA TRP A 134 -9.75 10.60 13.89
C TRP A 134 -9.90 9.42 12.94
N VAL A 135 -8.87 8.58 12.83
CA VAL A 135 -8.90 7.36 12.01
C VAL A 135 -9.92 6.35 12.56
N GLU A 136 -10.01 6.18 13.87
CA GLU A 136 -10.98 5.31 14.52
C GLU A 136 -12.41 5.76 14.24
N ASN A 137 -12.67 7.07 14.34
CA ASN A 137 -13.96 7.66 13.99
C ASN A 137 -14.28 7.50 12.49
N ASP A 138 -13.32 7.73 11.60
CA ASP A 138 -13.54 7.54 10.17
C ASP A 138 -13.71 6.07 9.80
N ILE A 139 -13.00 5.16 10.46
CA ILE A 139 -13.24 3.71 10.36
C ILE A 139 -14.65 3.38 10.86
N GLU A 140 -15.12 4.00 11.95
CA GLU A 140 -16.47 3.80 12.47
C GLU A 140 -17.52 4.29 11.47
N LYS A 141 -17.36 5.49 10.89
CA LYS A 141 -18.23 5.98 9.81
C LYS A 141 -18.18 5.10 8.56
N ILE A 142 -17.00 4.61 8.18
CA ILE A 142 -16.86 3.67 7.05
C ILE A 142 -17.56 2.36 7.40
N LYS A 143 -17.41 1.85 8.63
CA LYS A 143 -18.10 0.65 9.11
C LYS A 143 -19.60 0.84 9.15
N GLU A 144 -20.11 2.01 9.57
CA GLU A 144 -21.53 2.34 9.55
C GLU A 144 -22.06 2.39 8.11
N LYS A 145 -21.34 3.06 7.20
CA LYS A 145 -21.63 3.03 5.76
C LYS A 145 -21.57 1.62 5.16
N LEU A 146 -20.73 0.74 5.69
CA LEU A 146 -20.63 -0.67 5.30
C LEU A 146 -21.61 -1.58 6.06
N GLN A 147 -22.22 -1.12 7.16
CA GLN A 147 -23.23 -1.87 7.92
C GLN A 147 -24.64 -1.58 7.40
N ASP A 148 -24.86 -0.42 6.78
CA ASP A 148 -26.03 -0.16 5.92
C ASP A 148 -26.00 -1.01 4.62
N ASP A 149 -24.87 -1.68 4.32
CA ASP A 149 -24.80 -2.80 3.38
C ASP A 149 -25.04 -4.13 4.14
N SER A 150 -26.31 -4.42 4.46
CA SER A 150 -26.70 -5.72 4.97
C SER A 150 -26.31 -6.83 3.97
N GLU A 151 -25.29 -7.64 4.31
CA GLU A 151 -24.65 -8.68 3.48
C GLU A 151 -24.02 -8.13 2.19
N PHE A 152 -22.95 -8.75 1.67
CA PHE A 152 -22.50 -8.50 0.29
C PHE A 152 -23.55 -9.08 -0.66
N ILE A 153 -24.67 -8.40 -0.77
CA ILE A 153 -25.58 -8.42 -1.90
C ILE A 153 -24.81 -7.61 -2.95
N GLY A 154 -24.56 -8.17 -4.15
CA GLY A 154 -24.03 -7.37 -5.26
C GLY A 154 -24.90 -6.13 -5.50
N ASN A 155 -24.52 -5.21 -6.41
CA ASN A 155 -25.34 -4.02 -6.77
C ASN A 155 -26.84 -4.32 -6.55
N PRO A 156 -27.52 -3.72 -5.53
CA PRO A 156 -28.83 -4.21 -5.07
C PRO A 156 -29.87 -4.16 -6.19
N GLU A 157 -29.68 -3.22 -7.12
CA GLU A 157 -30.43 -3.15 -8.37
C GLU A 157 -30.16 -4.38 -9.26
N LEU A 158 -28.90 -4.79 -9.43
CA LEU A 158 -28.55 -6.02 -10.16
C LEU A 158 -29.15 -7.28 -9.52
N GLU A 159 -29.10 -7.43 -8.19
CA GLU A 159 -29.67 -8.62 -7.53
C GLU A 159 -31.19 -8.66 -7.68
N THR A 160 -31.87 -7.52 -7.58
CA THR A 160 -33.31 -7.40 -7.89
C THR A 160 -33.60 -7.85 -9.33
N HIS A 161 -32.81 -7.39 -10.31
CA HIS A 161 -33.02 -7.76 -11.71
C HIS A 161 -32.58 -9.19 -12.03
N LYS A 162 -31.65 -9.78 -11.28
CA LYS A 162 -31.34 -11.22 -11.35
C LYS A 162 -32.54 -12.07 -10.91
N ALA A 163 -33.28 -11.65 -9.88
CA ALA A 163 -34.49 -12.33 -9.46
C ALA A 163 -35.59 -12.25 -10.55
N ILE A 164 -35.77 -11.07 -11.17
CA ILE A 164 -36.70 -10.90 -12.31
C ILE A 164 -36.28 -11.78 -13.49
N LEU A 165 -34.99 -11.81 -13.81
CA LEU A 165 -34.43 -12.67 -14.85
C LEU A 165 -34.70 -14.15 -14.56
N ALA A 166 -34.44 -14.61 -13.33
CA ALA A 166 -34.65 -16.00 -12.94
C ALA A 166 -36.13 -16.40 -13.04
N ALA A 167 -37.04 -15.55 -12.56
CA ALA A 167 -38.48 -15.77 -12.71
C ALA A 167 -38.91 -15.83 -14.18
N SER A 168 -38.39 -14.93 -15.02
CA SER A 168 -38.68 -14.92 -16.46
C SER A 168 -38.17 -16.18 -17.17
N ILE A 169 -36.99 -16.69 -16.77
CA ILE A 169 -36.45 -17.96 -17.29
C ILE A 169 -37.35 -19.13 -16.87
N ASP A 170 -37.79 -19.18 -15.61
CA ASP A 170 -38.66 -20.23 -15.09
C ASP A 170 -40.02 -20.27 -15.81
N GLU A 171 -40.64 -19.10 -16.01
CA GLU A 171 -41.87 -18.96 -16.82
C GLU A 171 -41.68 -19.55 -18.23
N MET A 172 -40.55 -19.27 -18.88
CA MET A 172 -40.23 -19.79 -20.21
C MET A 172 -39.96 -21.30 -20.24
N LEU A 173 -39.39 -21.87 -19.17
CA LEU A 173 -39.11 -23.30 -19.10
C LEU A 173 -40.39 -24.14 -19.08
N ASN A 174 -41.50 -23.57 -18.59
CA ASN A 174 -42.82 -24.21 -18.56
C ASN A 174 -43.55 -24.21 -19.91
N VAL A 175 -43.00 -23.58 -20.95
CA VAL A 175 -43.59 -23.54 -22.30
C VAL A 175 -42.98 -24.63 -23.17
N GLU A 176 -43.80 -25.57 -23.65
CA GLU A 176 -43.33 -26.71 -24.46
C GLU A 176 -42.79 -26.28 -25.84
N ASP A 177 -43.54 -25.44 -26.56
CA ASP A 177 -43.11 -24.95 -27.88
C ASP A 177 -42.07 -23.83 -27.76
N ILE A 178 -40.95 -24.00 -28.46
CA ILE A 178 -39.86 -23.03 -28.50
C ILE A 178 -40.30 -21.73 -29.18
N GLU A 179 -41.19 -21.79 -30.17
CA GLU A 179 -41.68 -20.60 -30.86
C GLU A 179 -42.56 -19.73 -29.95
N ASP A 180 -43.38 -20.36 -29.10
CA ASP A 180 -44.25 -19.66 -28.14
C ASP A 180 -43.45 -18.93 -27.05
N ARG A 181 -42.20 -19.37 -26.78
CA ARG A 181 -41.30 -18.68 -25.84
C ARG A 181 -40.91 -17.28 -26.30
N LYS A 182 -41.11 -16.91 -27.57
CA LYS A 182 -40.82 -15.55 -28.06
C LYS A 182 -41.64 -14.48 -27.34
N ALA A 183 -42.91 -14.75 -27.04
CA ALA A 183 -43.76 -13.80 -26.32
C ALA A 183 -43.22 -13.50 -24.92
N TYR A 184 -42.81 -14.55 -24.20
CA TYR A 184 -42.21 -14.44 -22.85
C TYR A 184 -40.87 -13.70 -22.87
N LYS A 185 -40.02 -13.95 -23.87
CA LYS A 185 -38.78 -13.16 -24.05
C LYS A 185 -39.09 -11.69 -24.26
N ALA A 186 -40.08 -11.35 -25.09
CA ALA A 186 -40.48 -9.97 -25.33
C ALA A 186 -41.00 -9.29 -24.06
N GLU A 187 -41.79 -9.99 -23.24
CA GLU A 187 -42.24 -9.48 -21.94
C GLU A 187 -41.07 -9.28 -20.96
N ALA A 188 -40.14 -10.23 -20.91
CA ALA A 188 -38.96 -10.13 -20.05
C ALA A 188 -38.05 -8.96 -20.46
N ILE A 189 -37.93 -8.68 -21.77
CA ILE A 189 -37.23 -7.48 -22.26
C ILE A 189 -37.89 -6.22 -21.68
N ILE A 190 -39.22 -6.09 -21.71
CA ILE A 190 -39.91 -4.92 -21.13
C ILE A 190 -39.59 -4.75 -19.64
N LYS A 191 -39.61 -5.85 -18.88
CA LYS A 191 -39.32 -5.84 -17.42
C LYS A 191 -37.87 -5.40 -17.11
N LEU A 192 -36.92 -5.69 -18.00
CA LEU A 192 -35.48 -5.51 -17.75
C LEU A 192 -34.88 -4.28 -18.45
N GLU A 193 -35.60 -3.67 -19.39
CA GLU A 193 -35.06 -2.65 -20.31
C GLU A 193 -34.54 -1.40 -19.58
N ALA A 194 -35.29 -0.88 -18.60
CA ALA A 194 -34.88 0.30 -17.86
C ALA A 194 -33.52 0.10 -17.16
N PHE A 195 -33.32 -1.05 -16.53
CA PHE A 195 -32.09 -1.41 -15.85
C PHE A 195 -30.91 -1.58 -16.81
N VAL A 196 -31.10 -2.33 -17.91
CA VAL A 196 -30.02 -2.56 -18.88
C VAL A 196 -29.62 -1.24 -19.55
N ASN A 197 -30.58 -0.37 -19.88
CA ASN A 197 -30.30 0.95 -20.42
C ASN A 197 -29.55 1.84 -19.42
N GLY A 198 -29.96 1.84 -18.14
CA GLY A 198 -29.24 2.53 -17.08
C GLY A 198 -27.80 2.07 -16.94
N TYR A 199 -27.57 0.75 -16.98
CA TYR A 199 -26.22 0.17 -16.97
C TYR A 199 -25.36 0.68 -18.13
N VAL A 200 -25.88 0.61 -19.37
CA VAL A 200 -25.16 1.02 -20.60
C VAL A 200 -24.85 2.52 -20.63
N GLN A 201 -25.74 3.35 -20.10
CA GLN A 201 -25.58 4.81 -20.06
C GLN A 201 -24.68 5.29 -18.91
N SER A 202 -24.51 4.45 -17.88
CA SER A 202 -23.63 4.75 -16.75
C SER A 202 -22.15 4.48 -17.09
N ALA A 203 -21.25 4.97 -16.22
CA ALA A 203 -19.84 4.58 -16.24
C ALA A 203 -19.59 3.23 -15.53
N ALA A 204 -20.64 2.49 -15.14
CA ALA A 204 -20.51 1.27 -14.38
C ALA A 204 -19.84 0.15 -15.20
N LYS A 205 -18.96 -0.59 -14.54
CA LYS A 205 -18.23 -1.71 -15.13
C LYS A 205 -18.18 -2.87 -14.14
N TYR A 206 -19.17 -3.75 -14.22
CA TYR A 206 -19.24 -4.96 -13.40
C TYR A 206 -19.87 -6.11 -14.21
N PRO A 207 -19.54 -7.39 -13.91
CA PRO A 207 -20.17 -8.51 -14.59
C PRO A 207 -21.69 -8.49 -14.42
N ASN A 208 -22.41 -8.20 -15.50
CA ASN A 208 -23.86 -8.06 -15.51
C ASN A 208 -24.51 -9.18 -16.34
N ILE A 209 -24.94 -10.25 -15.66
CA ILE A 209 -25.57 -11.41 -16.30
C ILE A 209 -26.96 -11.08 -16.88
N VAL A 210 -27.64 -10.10 -16.31
CA VAL A 210 -28.95 -9.63 -16.80
C VAL A 210 -28.80 -8.98 -18.17
N ALA A 211 -27.81 -8.10 -18.34
CA ALA A 211 -27.52 -7.48 -19.64
C ALA A 211 -27.10 -8.51 -20.70
N VAL A 212 -26.38 -9.57 -20.31
CA VAL A 212 -26.00 -10.68 -21.22
C VAL A 212 -27.23 -11.47 -21.68
N TRP A 213 -28.15 -11.84 -20.77
CA TRP A 213 -29.39 -12.50 -21.16
C TRP A 213 -30.31 -11.62 -21.99
N PHE A 214 -30.39 -10.33 -21.65
CA PHE A 214 -31.12 -9.34 -22.44
C PHE A 214 -30.60 -9.28 -23.88
N MET A 215 -29.27 -9.23 -24.07
CA MET A 215 -28.63 -9.31 -25.38
C MET A 215 -29.00 -10.60 -26.12
N ILE A 216 -28.92 -11.76 -25.46
CA ILE A 216 -29.28 -13.06 -26.06
C ILE A 216 -30.74 -13.03 -26.56
N TRP A 217 -31.66 -12.56 -25.73
CA TRP A 217 -33.08 -12.51 -26.10
C TRP A 217 -33.39 -11.51 -27.20
N LEU A 218 -32.69 -10.37 -27.28
CA LEU A 218 -32.82 -9.48 -28.42
C LEU A 218 -32.42 -10.16 -29.74
N PHE A 219 -31.34 -10.96 -29.74
CA PHE A 219 -30.99 -11.76 -30.91
C PHE A 219 -32.04 -12.83 -31.23
N ASP A 220 -32.55 -13.54 -30.22
CA ASP A 220 -33.60 -14.56 -30.40
C ASP A 220 -34.91 -13.97 -30.98
N LEU A 221 -35.20 -12.71 -30.65
CA LEU A 221 -36.35 -11.95 -31.16
C LEU A 221 -36.08 -11.31 -32.53
N GLY A 222 -34.85 -11.38 -33.05
CA GLY A 222 -34.46 -10.77 -34.31
C GLY A 222 -34.33 -9.24 -34.27
N ASP A 223 -34.31 -8.65 -33.06
CA ASP A 223 -34.15 -7.20 -32.87
C ASP A 223 -32.67 -6.80 -32.93
N ILE A 224 -32.11 -6.88 -34.14
CA ILE A 224 -30.71 -6.58 -34.39
C ILE A 224 -30.35 -5.13 -34.08
N ALA A 225 -31.32 -4.22 -34.23
CA ALA A 225 -31.11 -2.80 -33.98
C ALA A 225 -30.75 -2.50 -32.53
N ARG A 226 -31.35 -3.21 -31.59
CA ARG A 226 -30.98 -3.15 -30.16
C ARG A 226 -29.89 -4.15 -29.79
N ALA A 227 -29.89 -5.35 -30.38
CA ALA A 227 -28.99 -6.43 -30.01
C ALA A 227 -27.53 -6.07 -30.28
N VAL A 228 -27.21 -5.55 -31.47
CA VAL A 228 -25.81 -5.34 -31.90
C VAL A 228 -25.13 -4.24 -31.09
N PRO A 229 -25.70 -3.04 -30.90
CA PRO A 229 -25.08 -2.01 -30.07
C PRO A 229 -24.81 -2.49 -28.63
N LEU A 230 -25.77 -3.19 -28.01
CA LEU A 230 -25.58 -3.77 -26.68
C LEU A 230 -24.48 -4.83 -26.67
N ALA A 231 -24.48 -5.73 -27.65
CA ALA A 231 -23.48 -6.77 -27.78
C ALA A 231 -22.05 -6.22 -27.90
N LEU A 232 -21.85 -5.23 -28.77
CA LEU A 232 -20.54 -4.59 -28.93
C LEU A 232 -20.13 -3.82 -27.67
N HIS A 233 -21.08 -3.15 -27.00
CA HIS A 233 -20.84 -2.50 -25.70
C HIS A 233 -20.34 -3.50 -24.65
N LEU A 234 -21.03 -4.64 -24.47
CA LEU A 234 -20.65 -5.67 -23.50
C LEU A 234 -19.30 -6.31 -23.87
N ALA A 235 -19.09 -6.69 -25.13
CA ALA A 235 -17.82 -7.29 -25.58
C ALA A 235 -16.63 -6.35 -25.33
N LYS A 236 -16.80 -5.04 -25.54
CA LYS A 236 -15.75 -4.03 -25.30
C LYS A 236 -15.29 -4.00 -23.85
N GLN A 237 -16.16 -4.32 -22.88
CA GLN A 237 -15.78 -4.28 -21.46
C GLN A 237 -14.84 -5.44 -21.05
N LYS A 238 -14.87 -6.57 -21.78
CA LYS A 238 -14.03 -7.77 -21.57
C LYS A 238 -14.16 -8.42 -20.18
N ILE A 239 -15.30 -8.23 -19.52
CA ILE A 239 -15.59 -8.76 -18.17
C ILE A 239 -16.86 -9.64 -18.12
N HIS A 240 -17.58 -9.75 -19.24
CA HIS A 240 -18.84 -10.47 -19.29
C HIS A 240 -18.62 -11.90 -19.78
N ASN A 241 -19.27 -12.84 -19.10
CA ASN A 241 -19.26 -14.25 -19.47
C ASN A 241 -20.64 -14.66 -19.98
N MET A 242 -20.67 -15.59 -20.93
CA MET A 242 -21.90 -16.23 -21.36
C MET A 242 -22.51 -17.07 -20.23
N PRO A 243 -23.85 -17.24 -20.19
CA PRO A 243 -24.49 -18.14 -19.23
C PRO A 243 -23.98 -19.58 -19.37
N THR A 244 -23.98 -20.36 -18.28
CA THR A 244 -23.36 -21.70 -18.19
C THR A 244 -23.81 -22.72 -19.25
N ARG A 245 -25.01 -22.55 -19.81
CA ARG A 245 -25.54 -23.41 -20.90
C ARG A 245 -24.86 -23.18 -22.26
N PHE A 246 -24.10 -22.10 -22.41
CA PHE A 246 -23.35 -21.78 -23.61
C PHE A 246 -21.87 -22.09 -23.39
N SER A 247 -21.24 -22.73 -24.37
CA SER A 247 -19.80 -23.05 -24.34
C SER A 247 -18.93 -22.03 -25.07
N SER A 248 -19.54 -21.08 -25.77
CA SER A 248 -18.87 -20.04 -26.55
C SER A 248 -18.52 -18.81 -25.71
N SER A 249 -17.52 -18.05 -26.15
CA SER A 249 -17.28 -16.69 -25.63
C SER A 249 -18.36 -15.72 -26.14
N ILE A 250 -18.47 -14.55 -25.51
CA ILE A 250 -19.41 -13.52 -25.95
C ILE A 250 -19.13 -13.10 -27.40
N GLU A 251 -17.85 -12.94 -27.78
CA GLU A 251 -17.43 -12.57 -29.14
C GLU A 251 -17.85 -13.63 -30.17
N THR A 252 -17.64 -14.90 -29.84
CA THR A 252 -18.01 -16.03 -30.71
C THR A 252 -19.53 -16.11 -30.87
N PHE A 253 -20.28 -15.98 -29.77
CA PHE A 253 -21.74 -15.93 -29.81
C PHE A 253 -22.24 -14.79 -30.71
N ILE A 254 -21.70 -13.58 -30.58
CA ILE A 254 -22.08 -12.43 -31.41
C ILE A 254 -21.82 -12.72 -32.89
N CYS A 255 -20.66 -13.31 -33.22
CA CYS A 255 -20.32 -13.68 -34.60
C CYS A 255 -21.29 -14.73 -35.15
N ASP A 256 -21.66 -15.73 -34.36
CA ASP A 256 -22.59 -16.79 -34.77
C ASP A 256 -23.98 -16.22 -35.06
N GLN A 257 -24.55 -15.42 -34.15
CA GLN A 257 -25.86 -14.80 -34.34
C GLN A 257 -25.87 -13.86 -35.55
N MET A 258 -24.81 -13.06 -35.72
CA MET A 258 -24.69 -12.14 -36.84
C MET A 258 -24.46 -12.85 -38.17
N TYR A 259 -23.75 -13.98 -38.18
CA TYR A 259 -23.57 -14.79 -39.38
C TYR A 259 -24.91 -15.31 -39.89
N ASP A 260 -25.73 -15.90 -39.01
CA ASP A 260 -27.02 -16.46 -39.38
C ASP A 260 -27.99 -15.36 -39.85
N TRP A 261 -28.04 -14.24 -39.15
CA TRP A 261 -28.85 -13.09 -39.56
C TRP A 261 -28.39 -12.51 -40.91
N ALA A 262 -27.08 -12.28 -41.09
CA ALA A 262 -26.54 -11.74 -42.33
C ALA A 262 -26.74 -12.69 -43.50
N LYS A 263 -26.65 -14.01 -43.27
CA LYS A 263 -26.97 -15.03 -44.27
C LYS A 263 -28.43 -14.92 -44.72
N ALA A 264 -29.38 -14.85 -43.77
CA ALA A 264 -30.80 -14.69 -44.09
C ALA A 264 -31.10 -13.37 -44.83
N LYS A 265 -30.39 -12.28 -44.49
CA LYS A 265 -30.49 -11.01 -45.25
C LYS A 265 -30.01 -11.16 -46.68
N LEU A 266 -28.87 -11.82 -46.89
CA LEU A 266 -28.33 -12.06 -48.22
C LEU A 266 -29.27 -12.91 -49.08
N GLU A 267 -29.82 -13.99 -48.52
CA GLU A 267 -30.81 -14.84 -49.19
C GLU A 267 -32.09 -14.09 -49.55
N ALA A 268 -32.46 -13.07 -48.76
CA ALA A 268 -33.58 -12.18 -49.02
C ALA A 268 -33.23 -10.96 -49.91
N ASN A 269 -32.03 -10.90 -50.50
CA ASN A 269 -31.51 -9.75 -51.26
C ASN A 269 -31.58 -8.43 -50.48
N LYS A 270 -31.32 -8.47 -49.18
CA LYS A 270 -31.27 -7.32 -48.29
C LYS A 270 -29.86 -7.13 -47.75
N SER A 271 -29.48 -5.89 -47.52
CA SER A 271 -28.20 -5.56 -46.87
C SER A 271 -28.22 -5.98 -45.39
N ALA A 272 -27.07 -6.47 -44.91
CA ALA A 272 -26.76 -6.65 -43.50
C ALA A 272 -26.02 -5.44 -42.88
N GLY A 273 -25.68 -4.44 -43.70
CA GLY A 273 -25.15 -3.17 -43.22
C GLY A 273 -26.23 -2.32 -42.52
N PRO A 274 -25.86 -1.47 -41.54
CA PRO A 274 -24.48 -1.22 -41.09
C PRO A 274 -23.96 -2.24 -40.07
N TYR A 275 -24.82 -3.10 -39.50
CA TYR A 275 -24.47 -3.93 -38.35
C TYR A 275 -23.38 -4.97 -38.62
N LEU A 276 -23.37 -5.59 -39.81
CA LEU A 276 -22.29 -6.50 -40.19
C LEU A 276 -20.95 -5.75 -40.34
N ASP A 277 -20.97 -4.57 -40.95
CA ASP A 277 -19.77 -3.76 -41.19
C ASP A 277 -19.16 -3.28 -39.86
N ASP A 278 -20.00 -2.85 -38.93
CA ASP A 278 -19.56 -2.39 -37.61
C ASP A 278 -19.01 -3.54 -36.76
N LEU A 279 -19.56 -4.75 -36.90
CA LEU A 279 -18.98 -5.93 -36.28
C LEU A 279 -17.59 -6.25 -36.85
N ILE A 280 -17.42 -6.21 -38.18
CA ILE A 280 -16.10 -6.46 -38.81
C ILE A 280 -15.07 -5.43 -38.35
N LYS A 281 -15.42 -4.14 -38.34
CA LYS A 281 -14.55 -3.08 -37.79
C LYS A 281 -14.20 -3.32 -36.31
N THR A 282 -15.16 -3.80 -35.53
CA THR A 282 -14.93 -4.09 -34.11
C THR A 282 -13.99 -5.28 -33.92
N ILE A 283 -14.17 -6.37 -34.67
CA ILE A 283 -13.29 -7.54 -34.63
C ILE A 283 -11.83 -7.13 -34.90
N GLU A 284 -11.60 -6.26 -35.88
CA GLU A 284 -10.27 -5.76 -36.23
C GLU A 284 -9.68 -4.83 -35.17
N SER A 285 -10.44 -3.83 -34.74
CA SER A 285 -9.97 -2.80 -33.80
C SER A 285 -9.73 -3.35 -32.39
N GLU A 286 -10.63 -4.20 -31.90
CA GLU A 286 -10.53 -4.81 -30.57
C GLU A 286 -9.68 -6.08 -30.54
N LYS A 287 -9.24 -6.57 -31.72
CA LYS A 287 -8.41 -7.77 -31.91
C LYS A 287 -9.02 -8.99 -31.22
N TRP A 288 -10.28 -9.28 -31.54
CA TRP A 288 -10.99 -10.41 -30.94
C TRP A 288 -10.28 -11.73 -31.17
N LYS A 289 -10.17 -12.54 -30.11
CA LYS A 289 -9.56 -13.88 -30.15
C LYS A 289 -10.60 -14.91 -30.59
N LEU A 290 -10.83 -14.97 -31.89
CA LEU A 290 -11.77 -15.90 -32.51
C LEU A 290 -11.02 -17.13 -33.04
N SER A 291 -11.71 -18.26 -33.17
CA SER A 291 -11.19 -19.40 -33.92
C SER A 291 -11.10 -19.06 -35.40
N ASP A 292 -10.13 -19.65 -36.11
CA ASP A 292 -9.93 -19.47 -37.56
C ASP A 292 -11.22 -19.70 -38.35
N ILE A 293 -12.02 -20.69 -37.93
CA ILE A 293 -13.30 -21.02 -38.56
C ILE A 293 -14.29 -19.87 -38.43
N VAL A 294 -14.49 -19.36 -37.21
CA VAL A 294 -15.43 -18.25 -36.94
C VAL A 294 -14.96 -16.97 -37.61
N HIS A 295 -13.67 -16.68 -37.50
CA HIS A 295 -13.06 -15.49 -38.08
C HIS A 295 -13.19 -15.49 -39.62
N GLY A 296 -12.83 -16.61 -40.26
CA GLY A 296 -12.91 -16.76 -41.71
C GLY A 296 -14.35 -16.69 -42.23
N LYS A 297 -15.34 -17.29 -41.54
CA LYS A 297 -16.74 -17.24 -42.00
C LYS A 297 -17.32 -15.83 -41.91
N MET A 298 -16.91 -15.00 -40.95
CA MET A 298 -17.38 -13.62 -40.85
C MET A 298 -16.92 -12.76 -42.03
N TYR A 299 -15.63 -12.81 -42.37
CA TYR A 299 -15.12 -12.12 -43.57
C TYR A 299 -15.71 -12.67 -44.87
N ALA A 300 -15.92 -13.99 -44.95
CA ALA A 300 -16.59 -14.59 -46.10
C ALA A 300 -18.04 -14.09 -46.26
N MET A 301 -18.76 -13.88 -45.15
CA MET A 301 -20.12 -13.30 -45.19
C MET A 301 -20.09 -11.82 -45.58
N HIS A 302 -19.17 -11.03 -45.00
CA HIS A 302 -18.99 -9.62 -45.34
C HIS A 302 -18.68 -9.42 -46.83
N GLY A 303 -17.73 -10.20 -47.38
CA GLY A 303 -17.40 -10.14 -48.81
C GLY A 303 -18.59 -10.49 -49.72
N LYS A 304 -19.47 -11.42 -49.32
CA LYS A 304 -20.68 -11.74 -50.10
C LYS A 304 -21.69 -10.59 -50.12
N HIS A 305 -21.83 -9.86 -49.01
CA HIS A 305 -22.67 -8.65 -48.96
C HIS A 305 -22.09 -7.53 -49.83
N LEU A 306 -20.78 -7.28 -49.73
CA LEU A 306 -20.09 -6.29 -50.56
C LEU A 306 -20.20 -6.61 -52.06
N GLU A 307 -20.08 -7.89 -52.44
CA GLU A 307 -20.25 -8.34 -53.83
C GLU A 307 -21.64 -8.00 -54.37
N VAL A 308 -22.70 -8.18 -53.57
CA VAL A 308 -24.08 -7.83 -53.96
C VAL A 308 -24.28 -6.31 -54.07
N LEU A 309 -23.54 -5.52 -53.29
CA LEU A 309 -23.55 -4.06 -53.38
C LEU A 309 -22.74 -3.53 -54.57
N GLY A 310 -21.99 -4.38 -55.29
CA GLY A 310 -21.13 -3.97 -56.40
C GLY A 310 -19.77 -3.43 -55.98
N GLU A 311 -19.42 -3.52 -54.69
CA GLU A 311 -18.15 -3.08 -54.12
C GLU A 311 -17.07 -4.16 -54.37
N GLU A 312 -16.69 -4.37 -55.63
CA GLU A 312 -15.89 -5.52 -56.07
C GLU A 312 -14.50 -5.58 -55.42
N GLU A 313 -13.78 -4.46 -55.31
CA GLU A 313 -12.46 -4.43 -54.68
C GLU A 313 -12.53 -4.74 -53.19
N ALA A 314 -13.52 -4.18 -52.48
CA ALA A 314 -13.72 -4.43 -51.06
C ALA A 314 -14.15 -5.89 -50.81
N ALA A 315 -15.03 -6.43 -51.65
CA ALA A 315 -15.44 -7.82 -51.61
C ALA A 315 -14.25 -8.77 -51.82
N LEU A 316 -13.37 -8.46 -52.78
CA LEU A 316 -12.15 -9.24 -53.01
C LEU A 316 -11.24 -9.24 -51.77
N SER A 317 -10.98 -8.07 -51.21
CA SER A 317 -10.16 -7.95 -50.00
C SER A 317 -10.73 -8.76 -48.83
N ALA A 318 -12.05 -8.71 -48.62
CA ALA A 318 -12.72 -9.51 -47.60
C ALA A 318 -12.60 -11.02 -47.87
N PHE A 319 -12.71 -11.47 -49.13
CA PHE A 319 -12.52 -12.89 -49.47
C PHE A 319 -11.08 -13.37 -49.28
N GLU A 320 -10.09 -12.57 -49.66
CA GLU A 320 -8.68 -12.87 -49.42
C GLU A 320 -8.40 -12.99 -47.92
N LYS A 321 -8.93 -12.06 -47.12
CA LYS A 321 -8.83 -12.12 -45.66
C LYS A 321 -9.47 -13.39 -45.11
N ALA A 322 -10.68 -13.74 -45.57
CA ALA A 322 -11.37 -14.97 -45.19
C ALA A 322 -10.53 -16.22 -45.49
N MET A 323 -9.95 -16.31 -46.69
CA MET A 323 -9.13 -17.45 -47.12
C MET A 323 -7.78 -17.53 -46.41
N SER A 324 -7.21 -16.38 -45.99
CA SER A 324 -5.97 -16.33 -45.20
C SER A 324 -6.17 -16.85 -43.77
N LEU A 325 -7.35 -16.63 -43.21
CA LEU A 325 -7.72 -17.08 -41.87
C LEU A 325 -8.19 -18.54 -41.89
N ASN A 326 -9.01 -18.91 -42.87
CA ASN A 326 -9.54 -20.25 -43.03
C ASN A 326 -9.61 -20.62 -44.51
N SER A 327 -8.73 -21.54 -44.95
CA SER A 327 -8.70 -22.04 -46.32
C SER A 327 -10.00 -22.73 -46.75
N ALA A 328 -10.83 -23.17 -45.80
CA ALA A 328 -12.15 -23.77 -46.00
C ALA A 328 -13.32 -22.77 -45.83
N ALA A 329 -13.08 -21.45 -45.89
CA ALA A 329 -14.12 -20.42 -45.73
C ALA A 329 -15.22 -20.42 -46.84
N GLY A 330 -15.06 -21.24 -47.89
CA GLY A 330 -16.10 -21.48 -48.89
C GLY A 330 -16.26 -20.36 -49.95
N VAL A 331 -15.29 -19.45 -50.06
CA VAL A 331 -15.33 -18.31 -51.00
C VAL A 331 -14.29 -18.38 -52.11
N LYS A 332 -13.47 -19.43 -52.18
CA LYS A 332 -12.38 -19.57 -53.18
C LYS A 332 -12.81 -19.28 -54.63
N LYS A 333 -13.89 -19.94 -55.10
CA LYS A 333 -14.39 -19.75 -56.48
C LYS A 333 -14.91 -18.33 -56.73
N LYS A 334 -15.51 -17.69 -55.73
CA LYS A 334 -16.00 -16.30 -55.83
C LYS A 334 -14.82 -15.33 -55.92
N MET A 335 -13.81 -15.52 -55.07
CA MET A 335 -12.56 -14.75 -55.08
C MET A 335 -11.87 -14.83 -56.45
N GLU A 336 -11.63 -16.03 -56.98
CA GLU A 336 -10.98 -16.25 -58.29
C GLU A 336 -11.77 -15.58 -59.44
N LYS A 337 -13.10 -15.69 -59.43
CA LYS A 337 -13.96 -15.04 -60.43
C LYS A 337 -13.86 -13.51 -60.35
N LEU A 338 -13.85 -12.95 -59.15
CA LEU A 338 -13.79 -11.50 -58.92
C LEU A 338 -12.42 -10.93 -59.32
N GLN A 339 -11.33 -11.64 -58.97
CA GLN A 339 -9.97 -11.32 -59.42
C GLN A 339 -9.88 -11.26 -60.96
N ALA A 340 -10.45 -12.25 -61.66
CA ALA A 340 -10.46 -12.26 -63.12
C ALA A 340 -11.27 -11.10 -63.73
N SER A 341 -12.42 -10.77 -63.12
CA SER A 341 -13.27 -9.64 -63.55
C SER A 341 -12.52 -8.30 -63.44
N LEU A 342 -11.91 -8.04 -62.27
CA LEU A 342 -11.16 -6.81 -62.03
C LEU A 342 -9.92 -6.71 -62.92
N ALA A 343 -9.17 -7.80 -63.08
CA ALA A 343 -8.00 -7.83 -63.98
C ALA A 343 -8.37 -7.56 -65.44
N LYS A 344 -9.58 -7.94 -65.88
CA LYS A 344 -10.10 -7.60 -67.20
C LYS A 344 -10.45 -6.10 -67.31
N LYS A 345 -11.16 -5.55 -66.32
CA LYS A 345 -11.52 -4.11 -66.29
C LYS A 345 -10.29 -3.19 -66.34
N VAL A 346 -9.21 -3.56 -65.63
CA VAL A 346 -7.95 -2.80 -65.62
C VAL A 346 -7.23 -2.84 -66.97
N LYS A 347 -7.38 -3.91 -67.77
CA LYS A 347 -6.79 -4.00 -69.11
C LYS A 347 -7.60 -3.25 -70.18
N GLU A 348 -8.87 -3.00 -69.91
CA GLU A 348 -9.81 -2.33 -70.82
C GLU A 348 -9.97 -0.82 -70.53
N SER A 349 -9.43 -0.35 -69.39
CA SER A 349 -9.32 1.06 -69.00
C SER A 349 -7.95 1.60 -69.39
#